data_AF-E3GQ38-F1
#
_entry.id   AF-E3GQ38-F1
#
_cell.length_a   1.000
_cell.length_b   1.000
_cell.length_c   1.000
_cell.angle_alpha   90.00
_cell.angle_beta   90.00
_cell.angle_gamma   90.00
#
_symmetry.space_group_name_H-M   'P 1'
#
loop_
_entity.id
_entity.type
_entity.pdbx_description
1 polymer ?
#
loop_
_entity_poly.entity_id
_entity_poly.type
_entity_poly.pdbx_seq_one_letter_code
_entity_poly.pdbx_strand_id
1 'polypeptide(L)'
;MIQMINKLKKNQKGFTLVELIVVLVILAILAAFTIPAMLGFVDDARGKAAIAQGREIYVAAQSAGTDVAAGSNGKLTTSEAKNDTTDDNSAKKIYDKVKVLIGSDISGSLSDSIVRVNDNVTFADTSNPPANNAYITVSTTGSVLYVKFVDSTGKYAVKITPNASGTSAEVNKIK
;
A
#
# COMPACT_ATOMS: atom_id res chain seq x y z
N MET A 1 17.81 -8.67 63.53
CA MET A 1 17.06 -8.10 62.39
C MET A 1 16.65 -9.13 61.32
N ILE A 2 16.63 -10.45 61.63
CA ILE A 2 16.39 -11.53 60.64
C ILE A 2 14.95 -12.10 60.70
N GLN A 3 14.19 -11.81 61.75
CA GLN A 3 12.86 -12.40 61.95
C GLN A 3 11.76 -11.84 61.02
N MET A 4 11.99 -10.71 60.35
CA MET A 4 10.99 -10.08 59.47
C MET A 4 10.94 -10.71 58.07
N ILE A 5 12.05 -11.31 57.60
CA ILE A 5 12.15 -11.94 56.26
C ILE A 5 11.38 -13.28 56.21
N ASN A 6 11.35 -14.05 57.30
CA ASN A 6 10.65 -15.34 57.36
C ASN A 6 9.12 -15.23 57.39
N LYS A 7 8.57 -14.05 57.74
CA LYS A 7 7.10 -13.82 57.74
C LYS A 7 6.54 -13.58 56.33
N LEU A 8 7.37 -13.14 55.39
CA LEU A 8 6.99 -12.87 54.00
C LEU A 8 6.88 -14.14 53.14
N LYS A 9 7.66 -15.19 53.43
CA LYS A 9 7.62 -16.47 52.69
C LYS A 9 6.41 -17.35 53.02
N LYS A 10 5.75 -17.15 54.17
CA LYS A 10 4.60 -17.97 54.61
C LYS A 10 3.26 -17.62 53.94
N ASN A 11 3.20 -16.54 53.16
CA ASN A 11 1.98 -16.08 52.48
C ASN A 11 2.02 -16.25 50.95
N GLN A 12 2.95 -17.06 50.41
CA GLN A 12 2.91 -17.41 48.99
C GLN A 12 2.04 -18.65 48.79
N LYS A 13 0.71 -18.45 48.77
CA LYS A 13 -0.19 -19.44 48.18
C LYS A 13 0.15 -19.50 46.67
N GLY A 14 0.86 -20.55 46.26
CA GLY A 14 1.21 -20.79 44.87
C GLY A 14 -0.03 -21.11 44.04
N PHE A 15 0.01 -20.71 42.77
CA PHE A 15 -0.96 -21.11 41.76
C PHE A 15 -0.92 -22.63 41.61
N THR A 16 -2.07 -23.30 41.65
CA THR A 16 -2.09 -24.76 41.48
C THR A 16 -1.89 -25.10 40.00
N LEU A 17 -1.27 -26.25 39.72
CA LEU A 17 -1.14 -26.73 38.34
C LEU A 17 -2.52 -26.93 37.69
N VAL A 18 -3.53 -27.31 38.49
CA VAL A 18 -4.91 -27.51 38.03
C VAL A 18 -5.54 -26.20 37.54
N GLU A 19 -5.35 -25.10 38.25
CA GLU A 19 -5.84 -23.79 37.83
C GLU A 19 -5.21 -23.36 36.50
N LEU A 20 -3.93 -23.70 36.27
CA LEU A 20 -3.22 -23.34 35.04
C LEU A 20 -3.71 -24.16 33.84
N ILE A 21 -3.89 -25.47 34.00
CA ILE A 21 -4.35 -26.33 32.89
C ILE A 21 -5.77 -25.98 32.44
N VAL A 22 -6.68 -25.64 33.37
CA VAL A 22 -8.06 -25.29 33.00
C VAL A 22 -8.08 -24.01 32.16
N VAL A 23 -7.26 -23.02 32.52
CA VAL A 23 -7.13 -21.77 31.74
C VAL A 23 -6.58 -22.05 30.35
N LEU A 24 -5.52 -22.87 30.23
CA LEU A 24 -4.95 -23.24 28.93
C LEU A 24 -5.95 -23.98 28.04
N VAL A 25 -6.77 -24.87 28.61
CA VAL A 25 -7.83 -25.58 27.86
C VAL A 25 -8.86 -24.60 27.33
N ILE A 26 -9.33 -23.65 28.13
CA ILE A 26 -10.29 -22.63 27.67
C ILE A 26 -9.66 -21.75 26.58
N LEU A 27 -8.42 -21.30 26.76
CA LEU A 27 -7.70 -20.52 25.74
C LEU A 27 -7.51 -21.31 24.43
N ALA A 28 -7.25 -22.61 24.51
CA ALA A 28 -7.12 -23.46 23.33
C ALA A 28 -8.44 -23.57 22.54
N ILE A 29 -9.56 -23.76 23.24
CA ILE A 29 -10.90 -23.83 22.61
C ILE A 29 -11.26 -22.50 21.94
N LEU A 30 -11.02 -21.38 22.63
CA LEU A 30 -11.27 -20.05 22.06
C LEU A 30 -10.38 -19.79 20.84
N ALA A 31 -9.08 -20.06 20.95
CA ALA A 31 -8.13 -19.86 19.86
C ALA A 31 -8.50 -20.68 18.61
N ALA A 32 -9.00 -21.91 18.78
CA ALA A 32 -9.37 -22.79 17.66
C ALA A 32 -10.44 -22.18 16.74
N PHE A 33 -11.42 -21.44 17.27
CA PHE A 33 -12.44 -20.77 16.46
C PHE A 33 -12.04 -19.35 16.04
N THR A 34 -11.37 -18.61 16.93
CA THR A 34 -11.04 -17.21 16.69
C THR A 34 -9.94 -17.00 15.64
N ILE A 35 -8.91 -17.85 15.62
CA ILE A 35 -7.78 -17.71 14.68
C ILE A 35 -8.25 -17.74 13.20
N PRO A 36 -9.01 -18.75 12.72
CA PRO A 36 -9.43 -18.79 11.32
C PRO A 36 -10.30 -17.60 10.91
N ALA A 37 -11.19 -17.14 11.79
CA ALA A 37 -12.00 -15.95 11.52
C ALA A 37 -11.13 -14.67 11.40
N MET A 38 -10.12 -14.51 12.26
CA MET A 38 -9.20 -13.37 12.21
C MET A 38 -8.35 -13.34 10.93
N LEU A 39 -7.95 -14.49 10.38
CA LEU A 39 -7.16 -14.52 9.13
C LEU A 39 -7.92 -13.89 7.95
N GLY A 40 -9.23 -14.10 7.86
CA GLY A 40 -10.07 -13.48 6.82
C GLY A 40 -10.15 -11.95 6.96
N PHE A 41 -10.32 -11.45 8.19
CA PHE A 41 -10.35 -10.01 8.45
C PHE A 41 -9.00 -9.34 8.18
N VAL A 42 -7.89 -10.02 8.48
CA VAL A 42 -6.55 -9.51 8.16
C VAL A 42 -6.34 -9.43 6.66
N ASP A 43 -6.78 -10.42 5.89
CA ASP A 43 -6.67 -10.42 4.43
C ASP A 43 -7.54 -9.33 3.77
N ASP A 44 -8.76 -9.07 4.27
CA ASP A 44 -9.61 -7.95 3.82
C ASP A 44 -9.00 -6.59 4.19
N ALA A 45 -8.52 -6.45 5.44
CA ALA A 45 -7.86 -5.23 5.90
C ALA A 45 -6.62 -4.90 5.06
N ARG A 46 -5.83 -5.91 4.68
CA ARG A 46 -4.68 -5.74 3.77
C ARG A 46 -5.11 -5.29 2.38
N GLY A 47 -6.17 -5.88 1.82
CA GLY A 47 -6.73 -5.44 0.54
C GLY A 47 -7.19 -3.98 0.57
N LYS A 48 -7.88 -3.57 1.65
CA LYS A 48 -8.30 -2.18 1.87
C LYS A 48 -7.13 -1.22 2.06
N ALA A 49 -6.10 -1.64 2.80
CA ALA A 49 -4.88 -0.85 2.97
C ALA A 49 -4.17 -0.63 1.63
N ALA A 50 -4.07 -1.67 0.79
CA ALA A 50 -3.53 -1.52 -0.56
C ALA A 50 -4.35 -0.54 -1.40
N ILE A 51 -5.68 -0.54 -1.29
CA ILE A 51 -6.54 0.43 -1.99
C ILE A 51 -6.23 1.86 -1.54
N ALA A 52 -6.06 2.07 -0.23
CA ALA A 52 -5.72 3.38 0.32
C ALA A 52 -4.38 3.89 -0.24
N GLN A 53 -3.34 3.04 -0.23
CA GLN A 53 -2.03 3.36 -0.83
C GLN A 53 -2.15 3.66 -2.32
N GLY A 54 -2.92 2.87 -3.08
CA GLY A 54 -3.18 3.15 -4.49
C GLY A 54 -3.84 4.53 -4.70
N ARG A 55 -4.77 4.92 -3.80
CA ARG A 55 -5.43 6.23 -3.86
C ARG A 55 -4.48 7.38 -3.54
N GLU A 56 -3.57 7.19 -2.59
CA GLU A 56 -2.51 8.17 -2.30
C GLU A 56 -1.64 8.39 -3.55
N ILE A 57 -1.24 7.31 -4.23
CA ILE A 57 -0.50 7.39 -5.50
C ILE A 57 -1.31 8.13 -6.57
N TYR A 58 -2.61 7.82 -6.69
CA TYR A 58 -3.49 8.50 -7.64
C TYR A 58 -3.57 10.01 -7.38
N VAL A 59 -3.75 10.44 -6.13
CA VAL A 59 -3.84 11.86 -5.78
C VAL A 59 -2.50 12.56 -6.03
N ALA A 60 -1.38 11.92 -5.65
CA ALA A 60 -0.04 12.43 -5.92
C ALA A 60 0.21 12.57 -7.44
N ALA A 61 -0.14 11.56 -8.22
CA ALA A 61 -0.02 11.56 -9.69
C ALA A 61 -0.91 12.62 -10.33
N GLN A 62 -2.12 12.81 -9.82
CA GLN A 62 -3.04 13.82 -10.33
C GLN A 62 -2.53 15.23 -10.07
N SER A 63 -2.01 15.50 -8.88
CA SER A 63 -1.40 16.78 -8.55
C SER A 63 -0.13 17.02 -9.38
N ALA A 64 0.75 16.01 -9.49
CA ALA A 64 1.97 16.12 -10.27
C ALA A 64 1.69 16.33 -11.76
N GLY A 65 0.72 15.59 -12.32
CA GLY A 65 0.31 15.70 -13.72
C GLY A 65 -0.20 17.10 -14.07
N THR A 66 -1.07 17.68 -13.24
CA THR A 66 -1.61 19.04 -13.47
C THR A 66 -0.54 20.10 -13.32
N ASP A 67 0.35 19.97 -12.34
CA ASP A 67 1.45 20.91 -12.13
C ASP A 67 2.39 20.95 -13.34
N VAL A 68 2.82 19.78 -13.81
CA VAL A 68 3.76 19.69 -14.94
C VAL A 68 3.08 20.15 -16.22
N ALA A 69 1.78 19.87 -16.39
CA ALA A 69 1.00 20.35 -17.53
C ALA A 69 0.87 21.88 -17.50
N ALA A 70 0.59 22.48 -16.34
CA ALA A 70 0.54 23.93 -16.18
C ALA A 70 1.88 24.60 -16.52
N GLY A 71 3.00 23.99 -16.13
CA GLY A 71 4.34 24.44 -16.52
C GLY A 71 4.69 24.23 -18.01
N SER A 72 3.86 23.49 -18.76
CA SER A 72 4.08 23.12 -20.16
C SER A 72 2.98 23.67 -21.08
N ASN A 73 2.47 24.88 -20.81
CA ASN A 73 1.38 25.52 -21.58
C ASN A 73 0.11 24.64 -21.69
N GLY A 74 -0.17 23.82 -20.68
CA GLY A 74 -1.34 22.94 -20.62
C GLY A 74 -1.23 21.67 -21.47
N LYS A 75 -0.07 21.39 -22.09
CA LYS A 75 0.11 20.21 -22.94
C LYS A 75 1.46 19.54 -22.72
N LEU A 76 1.41 18.28 -22.33
CA LEU A 76 2.55 17.40 -22.16
C LEU A 76 2.84 16.61 -23.44
N THR A 77 4.10 16.36 -23.72
CA THR A 77 4.52 15.43 -24.76
C THR A 77 4.43 13.98 -24.28
N THR A 78 4.10 13.07 -25.19
CA THR A 78 4.12 11.64 -24.90
C THR A 78 5.50 11.21 -24.46
N SER A 79 5.58 10.46 -23.36
CA SER A 79 6.85 10.08 -22.75
C SER A 79 6.65 8.92 -21.76
N GLU A 80 7.72 8.22 -21.46
CA GLU A 80 7.79 7.21 -20.39
C GLU A 80 9.04 7.49 -19.56
N ALA A 81 8.93 7.32 -18.25
CA ALA A 81 10.06 7.47 -17.33
C ALA A 81 10.00 6.44 -16.19
N LYS A 82 11.19 6.00 -15.78
CA LYS A 82 11.44 5.24 -14.55
C LYS A 82 12.47 6.01 -13.70
N ASN A 83 12.80 5.48 -12.53
CA ASN A 83 13.76 6.11 -11.62
C ASN A 83 15.14 6.41 -12.26
N ASP A 84 15.63 5.51 -13.10
CA ASP A 84 16.96 5.62 -13.73
C ASP A 84 16.94 6.38 -15.07
N THR A 85 15.78 6.87 -15.49
CA THR A 85 15.68 7.73 -16.68
C THR A 85 16.33 9.08 -16.39
N THR A 86 17.35 9.47 -17.16
CA THR A 86 18.03 10.77 -16.99
C THR A 86 17.40 11.91 -17.78
N ASP A 87 16.38 11.62 -18.59
CA ASP A 87 15.70 12.61 -19.44
C ASP A 87 14.82 13.57 -18.63
N ASP A 88 14.88 14.87 -18.92
CA ASP A 88 14.01 15.90 -18.33
C ASP A 88 12.63 16.00 -19.02
N ASN A 89 12.05 14.84 -19.34
CA ASN A 89 10.76 14.77 -20.02
C ASN A 89 9.58 14.91 -19.04
N SER A 90 8.37 15.12 -19.57
CA SER A 90 7.14 15.26 -18.78
C SER A 90 6.92 14.11 -17.81
N ALA A 91 7.10 12.86 -18.27
CA ALA A 91 6.93 11.68 -17.44
C ALA A 91 7.92 11.65 -16.26
N LYS A 92 9.19 12.05 -16.47
CA LYS A 92 10.21 12.08 -15.41
C LYS A 92 9.92 13.16 -14.37
N LYS A 93 9.48 14.35 -14.81
CA LYS A 93 9.05 15.42 -13.89
C LYS A 93 7.88 14.98 -13.02
N ILE A 94 6.90 14.29 -13.60
CA ILE A 94 5.78 13.72 -12.87
C ILE A 94 6.26 12.64 -11.90
N TYR A 95 7.10 11.71 -12.36
CA TYR A 95 7.67 10.65 -11.53
C TYR A 95 8.38 11.21 -10.29
N ASP A 96 9.28 12.19 -10.48
CA ASP A 96 10.02 12.80 -9.37
C ASP A 96 9.08 13.50 -8.38
N LYS A 97 8.09 14.25 -8.88
CA LYS A 97 7.07 14.89 -8.03
C LYS A 97 6.25 13.86 -7.26
N VAL A 98 5.78 12.79 -7.91
CA VAL A 98 5.01 11.72 -7.27
C VAL A 98 5.82 11.07 -6.15
N LYS A 99 7.10 10.77 -6.40
CA LYS A 99 8.01 10.21 -5.41
C LYS A 99 8.17 11.13 -4.18
N VAL A 100 8.27 12.44 -4.41
CA VAL A 100 8.36 13.44 -3.33
C VAL A 100 7.03 13.56 -2.56
N LEU A 101 5.90 13.60 -3.25
CA LEU A 101 4.58 13.76 -2.63
C LEU A 101 4.17 12.56 -1.78
N ILE A 102 4.54 11.35 -2.19
CA ILE A 102 4.29 10.13 -1.40
C ILE A 102 5.32 9.99 -0.27
N GLY A 103 6.54 10.50 -0.48
CA GLY A 103 7.61 10.41 0.51
C GLY A 103 7.89 8.97 0.93
N SER A 104 7.83 8.73 2.25
CA SER A 104 8.05 7.42 2.88
C SER A 104 6.77 6.65 3.21
N ASP A 105 5.59 7.17 2.85
CA ASP A 105 4.30 6.59 3.26
C ASP A 105 4.05 5.22 2.60
N ILE A 106 4.75 4.95 1.50
CA ILE A 106 4.77 3.66 0.81
C ILE A 106 6.17 3.03 0.93
N SER A 107 6.26 1.92 1.67
CA SER A 107 7.51 1.26 2.12
C SER A 107 8.38 0.74 0.98
N GLY A 108 9.34 1.55 0.52
CA GLY A 108 10.28 1.19 -0.56
C GLY A 108 10.12 2.06 -1.82
N SER A 109 9.86 3.36 -1.63
CA SER A 109 10.04 4.46 -2.59
C SER A 109 10.04 4.06 -4.07
N LEU A 110 8.92 3.58 -4.60
CA LEU A 110 8.55 3.52 -6.03
C LEU A 110 9.70 3.29 -7.05
N SER A 111 10.74 2.53 -6.72
CA SER A 111 12.04 2.65 -7.41
C SER A 111 12.07 2.03 -8.81
N ASP A 112 11.20 1.06 -9.06
CA ASP A 112 10.94 0.48 -10.38
C ASP A 112 9.56 0.90 -10.92
N SER A 113 8.96 1.94 -10.35
CA SER A 113 7.70 2.49 -10.83
C SER A 113 7.91 3.20 -12.16
N ILE A 114 6.84 3.21 -12.96
CA ILE A 114 6.86 3.78 -14.29
C ILE A 114 5.76 4.82 -14.37
N VAL A 115 6.09 6.00 -14.88
CA VAL A 115 5.11 7.01 -15.29
C VAL A 115 5.11 7.09 -16.80
N ARG A 116 3.91 7.11 -17.38
CA ARG A 116 3.69 7.33 -18.81
C ARG A 116 2.78 8.54 -19.00
N VAL A 117 3.17 9.39 -19.94
CA VAL A 117 2.31 10.44 -20.48
C VAL A 117 1.79 9.96 -21.83
N ASN A 118 0.50 9.65 -21.91
CA ASN A 118 -0.19 9.22 -23.13
C ASN A 118 -1.70 9.42 -22.95
N ASP A 119 -2.41 9.78 -24.01
CA ASP A 119 -3.88 9.92 -23.99
C ASP A 119 -4.61 8.57 -23.97
N ASN A 120 -3.90 7.48 -24.26
CA ASN A 120 -4.44 6.13 -24.25
C ASN A 120 -3.72 5.24 -23.22
N VAL A 121 -4.50 4.41 -22.53
CA VAL A 121 -3.98 3.34 -21.67
C VAL A 121 -3.63 2.15 -22.55
N THR A 122 -2.38 1.67 -22.46
CA THR A 122 -1.87 0.55 -23.26
C THR A 122 -1.76 -0.74 -22.44
N PHE A 123 -1.55 -1.89 -23.09
CA PHE A 123 -1.38 -3.17 -22.40
C PHE A 123 -0.16 -3.21 -21.46
N ALA A 124 0.88 -2.41 -21.73
CA ALA A 124 2.03 -2.30 -20.83
C ALA A 124 1.63 -1.72 -19.47
N ASP A 125 0.58 -0.88 -19.43
CA ASP A 125 0.06 -0.26 -18.22
C ASP A 125 -0.73 -1.25 -17.34
N THR A 126 -1.30 -2.32 -17.92
CA THR A 126 -2.15 -3.26 -17.18
C THR A 126 -1.40 -4.43 -16.53
N SER A 127 -0.11 -4.58 -16.85
CA SER A 127 0.77 -5.55 -16.20
C SER A 127 0.99 -5.21 -14.72
N ASN A 128 1.21 -6.23 -13.88
CA ASN A 128 1.48 -5.97 -12.46
C ASN A 128 2.90 -5.39 -12.30
N PRO A 129 3.06 -4.22 -11.66
CA PRO A 129 4.37 -3.74 -11.25
C PRO A 129 5.01 -4.69 -10.22
N PRO A 130 6.33 -4.58 -10.00
CA PRO A 130 6.98 -5.21 -8.86
C PRO A 130 6.31 -4.83 -7.53
N ALA A 131 6.56 -5.62 -6.48
CA ALA A 131 6.03 -5.32 -5.15
C ALA A 131 6.51 -3.94 -4.68
N ASN A 132 5.57 -3.15 -4.14
CA ASN A 132 5.79 -1.77 -3.73
C ASN A 132 6.06 -0.78 -4.89
N ASN A 133 5.61 -1.11 -6.10
CA ASN A 133 5.73 -0.23 -7.26
C ASN A 133 4.38 0.06 -7.89
N ALA A 134 4.36 1.12 -8.70
CA ALA A 134 3.19 1.54 -9.44
C ALA A 134 3.50 1.88 -10.88
N TYR A 135 2.56 1.56 -11.76
CA TYR A 135 2.51 2.06 -13.11
C TYR A 135 1.39 3.09 -13.22
N ILE A 136 1.72 4.26 -13.75
CA ILE A 136 0.85 5.43 -13.75
C ILE A 136 0.78 5.94 -15.19
N THR A 137 -0.43 6.12 -15.70
CA THR A 137 -0.67 6.75 -17.00
C THR A 137 -1.41 8.06 -16.78
N VAL A 138 -0.82 9.14 -17.29
CA VAL A 138 -1.36 10.50 -17.26
C VAL A 138 -1.60 10.94 -18.70
N SER A 139 -2.73 11.59 -18.96
CA SER A 139 -3.04 12.17 -20.28
C SER A 139 -2.06 13.29 -20.62
N THR A 140 -2.02 13.68 -21.89
CA THR A 140 -1.25 14.85 -22.34
C THR A 140 -1.77 16.16 -21.74
N THR A 141 -2.95 16.16 -21.11
CA THR A 141 -3.51 17.31 -20.39
C THR A 141 -3.20 17.30 -18.89
N GLY A 142 -2.48 16.29 -18.39
CA GLY A 142 -2.13 16.17 -16.96
C GLY A 142 -3.15 15.44 -16.10
N SER A 143 -4.21 14.88 -16.68
CA SER A 143 -5.23 14.10 -15.94
C SER A 143 -4.81 12.64 -15.84
N VAL A 144 -4.94 12.02 -14.66
CA VAL A 144 -4.64 10.59 -14.53
C VAL A 144 -5.68 9.77 -15.30
N LEU A 145 -5.24 8.83 -16.10
CA LEU A 145 -6.09 7.88 -16.82
C LEU A 145 -6.11 6.52 -16.15
N TYR A 146 -5.00 6.14 -15.52
CA TYR A 146 -4.83 4.81 -14.97
C TYR A 146 -3.73 4.77 -13.92
N VAL A 147 -3.96 4.02 -12.83
CA VAL A 147 -2.93 3.65 -11.86
C VAL A 147 -3.04 2.17 -11.55
N LYS A 148 -1.92 1.46 -11.59
CA LYS A 148 -1.77 0.10 -11.08
C LYS A 148 -0.71 0.12 -10.00
N PHE A 149 -1.02 -0.38 -8.81
CA PHE A 149 -0.09 -0.49 -7.69
C PHE A 149 -0.08 -1.93 -7.17
N VAL A 150 1.06 -2.41 -6.70
CA VAL A 150 1.17 -3.69 -6.00
C VAL A 150 1.72 -3.43 -4.61
N ASP A 151 1.05 -4.00 -3.60
CA ASP A 151 1.41 -3.82 -2.20
C ASP A 151 2.82 -4.35 -1.88
N SER A 152 3.34 -4.00 -0.70
CA SER A 152 4.69 -4.40 -0.28
C SER A 152 4.87 -5.92 -0.18
N THR A 153 3.79 -6.68 0.01
CA THR A 153 3.87 -8.15 0.07
C THR A 153 3.80 -8.81 -1.31
N GLY A 154 3.46 -8.06 -2.35
CA GLY A 154 3.25 -8.59 -3.69
C GLY A 154 2.04 -9.52 -3.81
N LYS A 155 1.08 -9.42 -2.87
CA LYS A 155 -0.11 -10.27 -2.77
C LYS A 155 -1.35 -9.60 -3.32
N TYR A 156 -1.41 -8.27 -3.27
CA TYR A 156 -2.56 -7.47 -3.70
C TYR A 156 -2.14 -6.47 -4.77
N ALA A 157 -2.83 -6.52 -5.90
CA ALA A 157 -2.70 -5.54 -6.97
C ALA A 157 -3.95 -4.65 -7.01
N VAL A 158 -3.75 -3.35 -6.91
CA VAL A 158 -4.81 -2.35 -6.96
C VAL A 158 -4.78 -1.66 -8.31
N LYS A 159 -5.94 -1.61 -8.96
CA LYS A 159 -6.18 -0.86 -10.18
C LYS A 159 -7.10 0.30 -9.84
N ILE A 160 -6.72 1.50 -10.27
CA ILE A 160 -7.54 2.70 -10.17
C ILE A 160 -7.75 3.25 -11.58
N THR A 161 -9.01 3.48 -11.92
CA THR A 161 -9.41 4.00 -13.23
C THR A 161 -10.46 5.07 -13.05
N PRO A 162 -10.16 6.33 -13.37
CA PRO A 162 -11.15 7.40 -13.45
C PRO A 162 -12.15 7.12 -14.56
N ASN A 163 -13.42 7.40 -14.29
CA ASN A 163 -14.52 7.34 -15.24
C ASN A 163 -15.40 8.58 -15.08
N ALA A 164 -16.41 8.73 -15.96
CA ALA A 164 -17.32 9.87 -15.93
C ALA A 164 -18.13 10.00 -14.62
N SER A 165 -18.24 8.92 -13.84
CA SER A 165 -18.98 8.85 -12.59
C SER A 165 -18.10 8.96 -11.34
N GLY A 166 -16.77 9.12 -11.49
CA GLY A 166 -15.80 9.19 -10.41
C GLY A 166 -14.61 8.24 -10.59
N THR A 167 -13.95 7.88 -9.48
CA THR A 167 -12.74 7.05 -9.50
C THR A 167 -13.05 5.64 -9.02
N SER A 168 -13.02 4.66 -9.91
CA SER A 168 -13.15 3.24 -9.57
C SER A 168 -11.82 2.70 -9.03
N ALA A 169 -11.89 1.94 -7.93
CA ALA A 169 -10.75 1.22 -7.37
C ALA A 169 -11.09 -0.27 -7.24
N GLU A 170 -10.26 -1.12 -7.82
CA GLU A 170 -10.40 -2.58 -7.82
C GLU A 170 -9.15 -3.17 -7.17
N VAL A 171 -9.32 -4.08 -6.20
CA VAL A 171 -8.23 -4.86 -5.63
C VAL A 171 -8.34 -6.30 -6.10
N ASN A 172 -7.24 -6.85 -6.61
CA ASN A 172 -7.14 -8.24 -6.99
C ASN A 172 -6.04 -8.92 -6.18
N LYS A 173 -6.32 -10.12 -5.68
CA LYS A 173 -5.32 -10.98 -5.05
C LYS A 173 -4.56 -11.73 -6.14
N ILE A 174 -3.23 -11.62 -6.13
CA ILE A 174 -2.36 -12.11 -7.21
C ILE A 174 -1.44 -13.25 -6.78
N LYS A 175 -1.39 -13.57 -5.48
CA LYS A 175 -0.68 -14.71 -4.87
C LYS A 175 -1.45 -15.26 -3.67
#